data_AF-A0A8C9NPH1-F1
#
_entry.id   AF-A0A8C9NPH1-F1
#
_cell.length_a   1.000
_cell.length_b   1.000
_cell.length_c   1.000
_cell.angle_alpha   90.00
_cell.angle_beta   90.00
_cell.angle_gamma   90.00
#
_symmetry.space_group_name_H-M   'P 1'
#
loop_
_entity.id
_entity.type
_entity.pdbx_description
1 polymer ?
#
loop_
_entity_poly.entity_id
_entity_poly.type
_entity_poly.pdbx_seq_one_letter_code
_entity_poly.pdbx_strand_id
1 'polypeptide(L)'
;LLRNFPFCIMSVNITRIVIQALQEERLSRECNRRQQVIGVLNDLYAAAFLRLSRLWEQQHGTVANAGFFLKELELSTKKKPRQLLKSLEAYLSRGLRPPSPPSSQIQFTSICDPGVELEGDS
;
A
#
# COMPACT_ATOMS: atom_id res chain seq x y z
N LEU A 1 12.03 -20.75 -8.73
CA LEU A 1 11.76 -20.57 -7.28
C LEU A 1 11.07 -19.23 -7.09
N LEU A 2 9.80 -19.24 -6.67
CA LEU A 2 9.06 -18.03 -6.34
C LEU A 2 9.71 -17.40 -5.09
N ARG A 3 10.24 -16.18 -5.17
CA ARG A 3 10.79 -15.49 -4.00
C ARG A 3 9.65 -14.82 -3.25
N ASN A 4 9.41 -15.26 -2.02
CA ASN A 4 8.35 -14.73 -1.18
C ASN A 4 8.57 -13.23 -0.94
N PHE A 5 7.55 -12.42 -1.27
CA PHE A 5 7.50 -11.01 -0.89
C PHE A 5 7.02 -10.91 0.57
N PRO A 6 7.80 -10.32 1.49
CA PRO A 6 7.45 -10.26 2.91
C PRO A 6 6.39 -9.17 3.17
N PHE A 7 5.15 -9.45 2.76
CA PHE A 7 4.05 -8.49 2.69
C PHE A 7 3.85 -7.68 3.98
N CYS A 8 3.70 -8.32 5.14
CA CYS A 8 3.43 -7.64 6.41
C CYS A 8 4.56 -6.68 6.82
N ILE A 9 5.81 -7.14 6.79
CA ILE A 9 6.97 -6.31 7.18
C ILE A 9 7.14 -5.14 6.20
N MET A 10 6.90 -5.36 4.90
CA MET A 10 6.93 -4.28 3.92
C MET A 10 5.79 -3.29 4.12
N SER A 11 4.60 -3.75 4.50
CA SER A 11 3.44 -2.91 4.82
C SER A 11 3.76 -1.91 5.92
N VAL A 12 4.42 -2.36 6.99
CA VAL A 12 4.84 -1.50 8.11
C VAL A 12 5.86 -0.46 7.65
N ASN A 13 6.83 -0.87 6.81
CA ASN A 13 7.81 0.07 6.26
C ASN A 13 7.18 1.10 5.32
N ILE A 14 6.24 0.68 4.46
CA ILE A 14 5.48 1.57 3.58
C ILE A 14 4.66 2.56 4.41
N THR A 15 4.01 2.09 5.48
CA THR A 15 3.24 2.92 6.41
C THR A 15 4.10 4.06 6.94
N ARG A 16 5.29 3.74 7.45
CA ARG A 16 6.25 4.75 7.92
C ARG A 16 6.59 5.78 6.83
N ILE A 17 6.91 5.32 5.61
CA ILE A 17 7.29 6.18 4.49
C ILE A 17 6.15 7.11 4.07
N VAL A 18 4.92 6.59 3.96
CA VAL A 18 3.74 7.34 3.54
C VAL A 18 3.38 8.41 4.57
N ILE A 19 3.40 8.08 5.85
CA ILE A 19 3.12 9.04 6.92
C ILE A 19 4.19 10.14 6.97
N GLN A 20 5.47 9.80 6.79
CA GLN A 20 6.53 10.81 6.71
C GLN A 20 6.35 11.74 5.49
N ALA A 21 5.97 11.20 4.33
CA ALA A 21 5.69 12.02 3.15
C ALA A 21 4.50 12.97 3.34
N LEU A 22 3.52 12.59 4.18
CA LEU A 22 2.43 13.47 4.59
C LEU A 22 2.92 14.60 5.52
N GLN A 23 3.71 14.25 6.53
CA GLN A 23 4.25 15.20 7.51
C GLN A 23 5.20 16.25 6.88
N GLU A 24 5.95 15.88 5.85
CA GLU A 24 6.83 16.80 5.11
C GLU A 24 6.07 17.75 4.14
N GLU A 25 4.74 17.85 4.27
CA GLU A 25 3.81 18.66 3.45
C GLU A 25 3.85 18.39 1.94
N ARG A 26 4.58 17.35 1.50
CA ARG A 26 4.73 16.99 0.08
C ARG A 26 3.42 16.53 -0.53
N LEU A 27 2.54 15.95 0.28
CA LEU A 27 1.21 15.50 -0.11
C LEU A 27 0.11 16.52 0.14
N SER A 28 0.33 17.52 1.00
CA SER A 28 -0.69 18.51 1.37
C SER A 28 -1.30 19.20 0.15
N ARG A 29 -0.47 19.54 -0.84
CA ARG A 29 -0.95 20.11 -2.12
C ARG A 29 -1.84 19.17 -2.92
N GLU A 30 -1.58 17.86 -2.86
CA GLU A 30 -2.37 16.86 -3.57
C GLU A 30 -3.67 16.53 -2.83
N CYS A 31 -3.62 16.41 -1.50
CA CYS A 31 -4.80 16.29 -0.64
C CYS A 31 -5.74 17.47 -0.85
N ASN A 32 -5.23 18.70 -0.85
CA ASN A 32 -6.03 19.91 -1.09
C ASN A 32 -6.59 19.94 -2.52
N ARG A 33 -5.81 19.51 -3.53
CA ARG A 33 -6.29 19.45 -4.91
C ARG A 33 -7.45 18.47 -5.08
N ARG A 34 -7.38 17.30 -4.43
CA ARG A 34 -8.41 16.24 -4.50
C ARG A 34 -9.52 16.40 -3.45
N GLN A 35 -9.36 17.33 -2.50
CA GLN A 35 -10.23 17.49 -1.32
C GLN A 35 -10.42 16.18 -0.52
N GLN A 36 -9.39 15.34 -0.49
CA GLN A 36 -9.44 14.01 0.13
C GLN A 36 -8.08 13.62 0.70
N VAL A 37 -7.97 13.51 2.02
CA VAL A 37 -6.74 13.06 2.68
C VAL A 37 -6.61 11.55 2.61
N ILE A 38 -7.64 10.82 3.06
CA ILE A 38 -7.63 9.36 3.12
C ILE A 38 -7.51 8.74 1.73
N GLY A 39 -8.22 9.28 0.73
CA GLY A 39 -8.11 8.82 -0.65
C GLY A 39 -6.70 8.95 -1.21
N VAL A 40 -6.06 10.12 -1.03
CA VAL A 40 -4.68 10.35 -1.48
C VAL A 40 -3.68 9.46 -0.76
N LEU A 41 -3.86 9.22 0.54
CA LEU A 41 -3.00 8.30 1.29
C LEU A 41 -3.16 6.86 0.79
N ASN A 42 -4.39 6.38 0.62
CA ASN A 42 -4.66 5.02 0.12
C ASN A 42 -4.09 4.81 -1.28
N ASP A 43 -4.25 5.78 -2.18
CA ASP A 43 -3.63 5.74 -3.51
C ASP A 43 -2.11 5.70 -3.39
N LEU A 44 -1.51 6.47 -2.48
CA LEU A 44 -0.06 6.45 -2.29
C LEU A 44 0.44 5.12 -1.71
N TYR A 45 -0.31 4.52 -0.78
CA TYR A 45 -0.05 3.17 -0.28
C TYR A 45 -0.04 2.16 -1.44
N ALA A 46 -1.11 2.14 -2.24
CA ALA A 46 -1.23 1.24 -3.38
C ALA A 46 -0.10 1.45 -4.40
N ALA A 47 0.23 2.71 -4.69
CA ALA A 47 1.32 3.06 -5.60
C ALA A 47 2.69 2.63 -5.06
N ALA A 48 2.93 2.77 -3.75
CA ALA A 48 4.15 2.35 -3.09
C ALA A 48 4.30 0.81 -3.10
N PHE A 49 3.24 0.07 -2.80
CA PHE A 49 3.21 -1.40 -2.92
C PHE A 49 3.49 -1.87 -4.35
N LEU A 50 2.82 -1.26 -5.34
CA LEU A 50 3.02 -1.58 -6.74
C LEU A 50 4.47 -1.33 -7.17
N ARG A 51 5.07 -0.21 -6.73
CA ARG A 51 6.47 0.09 -7.03
C ARG A 51 7.41 -0.92 -6.37
N LEU A 52 7.20 -1.22 -5.09
CA LEU A 52 8.06 -2.10 -4.33
C LEU A 52 8.00 -3.54 -4.83
N SER A 53 6.80 -4.07 -5.10
CA SER A 53 6.61 -5.42 -5.66
C SER A 53 7.32 -5.58 -7.01
N ARG A 54 7.18 -4.61 -7.91
CA ARG A 54 7.91 -4.63 -9.19
C ARG A 54 9.42 -4.58 -9.03
N LEU A 55 9.94 -3.72 -8.15
CA LEU A 55 11.38 -3.67 -7.86
C LEU A 55 11.88 -5.01 -7.29
N TRP A 56 11.12 -5.57 -6.37
CA TRP A 56 11.40 -6.86 -5.77
C TRP A 56 11.45 -7.98 -6.81
N GLU A 57 10.48 -8.05 -7.72
CA GLU A 57 10.46 -9.05 -8.79
C GLU A 57 11.62 -8.85 -9.78
N GLN A 58 11.80 -7.62 -10.28
CA GLN A 58 12.79 -7.29 -11.31
C GLN A 58 14.23 -7.53 -10.86
N GLN A 59 14.52 -7.34 -9.57
CA GLN A 59 15.88 -7.44 -9.03
C GLN A 59 16.07 -8.66 -8.13
N HIS A 60 15.18 -9.65 -8.22
CA HIS A 60 15.22 -10.87 -7.42
C HIS A 60 15.35 -10.59 -5.91
N GLY A 61 14.48 -9.74 -5.37
CA GLY A 61 14.51 -9.25 -4.01
C GLY A 61 14.51 -10.35 -2.95
N THR A 62 15.17 -10.05 -1.83
CA THR A 62 15.34 -10.88 -0.65
C THR A 62 15.23 -10.01 0.59
N VAL A 63 15.00 -10.62 1.75
CA VAL A 63 15.00 -9.86 3.01
C VAL A 63 16.36 -9.19 3.27
N ALA A 64 17.47 -9.82 2.87
CA ALA A 64 18.82 -9.28 3.06
C ALA A 64 19.07 -7.97 2.28
N ASN A 65 18.49 -7.82 1.08
CA ASN A 65 18.61 -6.60 0.28
C ASN A 65 17.37 -5.68 0.37
N ALA A 66 16.44 -5.96 1.27
CA ALA A 66 15.23 -5.14 1.50
C ALA A 66 15.53 -3.65 1.73
N GLY A 67 16.60 -3.36 2.47
CA GLY A 67 17.00 -1.99 2.79
C GLY A 67 17.27 -1.13 1.55
N PHE A 68 17.79 -1.73 0.47
CA PHE A 68 18.02 -1.03 -0.79
C PHE A 68 16.69 -0.60 -1.45
N PHE A 69 15.74 -1.53 -1.58
CA PHE A 69 14.44 -1.24 -2.18
C PHE A 69 13.64 -0.22 -1.36
N LEU A 70 13.71 -0.31 -0.03
CA LEU A 70 13.04 0.63 0.86
C LEU A 70 13.60 2.05 0.73
N LYS A 71 14.93 2.19 0.60
CA LYS A 71 15.58 3.49 0.38
C LYS A 71 15.18 4.09 -0.99
N GLU A 72 15.14 3.27 -2.03
CA GLU A 72 14.67 3.70 -3.35
C GLU A 72 13.20 4.13 -3.32
N LEU A 73 12.36 3.34 -2.65
CA LEU A 73 10.94 3.62 -2.48
C LEU A 73 10.71 4.93 -1.72
N GLU A 74 11.42 5.14 -0.62
CA GLU A 74 11.37 6.36 0.18
C GLU A 74 11.71 7.59 -0.65
N LEU A 75 12.78 7.53 -1.45
CA LEU A 75 13.16 8.62 -2.36
C LEU A 75 12.04 8.94 -3.36
N SER A 76 11.44 7.91 -3.98
CA SER A 76 10.36 8.11 -4.95
C SER A 76 9.08 8.69 -4.31
N THR A 77 8.76 8.23 -3.10
CA THR A 77 7.55 8.62 -2.36
C THR A 77 7.66 10.03 -1.81
N LYS A 78 8.80 10.39 -1.20
CA LYS A 78 9.02 11.72 -0.61
C LYS A 78 9.32 12.79 -1.65
N LYS A 79 10.18 12.49 -2.64
CA LYS A 79 10.61 13.51 -3.61
C LYS A 79 9.59 13.73 -4.72
N LYS A 80 8.88 12.68 -5.15
CA LYS A 80 8.01 12.74 -6.33
C LYS A 80 6.67 12.00 -6.13
N PRO A 81 5.90 12.29 -5.06
CA PRO A 81 4.65 11.57 -4.77
C PRO A 81 3.65 11.64 -5.93
N ARG A 82 3.54 12.79 -6.61
CA ARG A 82 2.67 12.95 -7.78
C ARG A 82 3.06 12.05 -8.96
N GLN A 83 4.35 11.81 -9.18
CA GLN A 83 4.80 10.91 -10.24
C GLN A 83 4.43 9.46 -9.89
N LEU A 84 4.54 9.09 -8.62
CA LEU A 84 4.16 7.78 -8.12
C LEU A 84 2.64 7.55 -8.28
N LEU A 85 1.81 8.53 -7.91
CA LEU A 85 0.36 8.50 -8.12
C LEU A 85 -0.02 8.38 -9.62
N LYS A 86 0.63 9.16 -10.50
CA LYS A 86 0.42 9.04 -11.96
C LYS A 86 0.79 7.66 -12.50
N SER A 87 1.84 7.04 -11.96
CA SER A 87 2.24 5.68 -12.33
C SER A 87 1.18 4.65 -11.94
N LEU A 88 0.54 4.82 -10.76
CA LEU A 88 -0.59 4.00 -10.33
C LEU A 88 -1.80 4.21 -11.26
N GLU A 89 -2.19 5.45 -11.54
CA GLU A 89 -3.28 5.77 -12.47
C GLU A 89 -3.06 5.12 -13.84
N ALA A 90 -1.83 5.19 -14.37
CA ALA A 90 -1.46 4.56 -15.64
C ALA A 90 -1.45 3.02 -15.58
N TYR A 91 -1.20 2.42 -14.42
CA TYR A 91 -1.31 0.97 -14.25
C TYR A 91 -2.77 0.53 -14.21
N LEU A 92 -3.62 1.24 -13.45
CA LEU A 92 -5.04 0.95 -13.34
C LEU A 92 -5.76 1.13 -14.68
N SER A 93 -5.40 2.15 -15.47
CA SER A 93 -5.97 2.37 -16.79
C SER A 93 -5.62 1.26 -17.80
N ARG A 94 -4.50 0.58 -17.61
CA ARG A 94 -4.11 -0.62 -18.40
C ARG A 94 -4.80 -1.89 -17.89
N GLY A 95 -5.36 -1.86 -16.68
CA GLY A 95 -5.69 -3.03 -15.87
C GLY A 95 -7.16 -3.21 -15.51
N LEU A 96 -8.11 -2.43 -16.04
CA LEU A 96 -9.55 -2.69 -15.88
C LEU A 96 -10.03 -3.90 -16.72
N ARG A 97 -9.28 -5.01 -16.70
CA ARG A 97 -9.90 -6.33 -16.78
C ARG A 97 -10.20 -6.70 -15.33
N PRO A 98 -11.46 -6.73 -14.89
CA PRO A 98 -11.75 -7.07 -13.51
C PRO A 98 -11.11 -8.44 -13.21
N PRO A 99 -10.34 -8.60 -12.11
CA PRO A 99 -10.08 -9.93 -11.63
C PRO A 99 -11.45 -10.60 -11.44
N SER A 100 -11.64 -11.80 -12.00
CA SER A 100 -12.78 -12.63 -11.65
C SER A 100 -12.92 -12.58 -10.12
N PRO A 101 -14.12 -12.31 -9.59
CA PRO A 101 -14.30 -12.16 -8.15
C PRO A 101 -13.65 -13.38 -7.48
N PRO A 102 -12.83 -13.20 -6.43
CA PRO A 102 -12.41 -14.35 -5.65
C PRO A 102 -13.69 -15.06 -5.21
N SER A 103 -13.77 -16.38 -5.38
CA SER A 103 -14.95 -17.18 -5.01
C SER A 103 -15.35 -17.08 -3.52
N SER A 104 -14.60 -16.29 -2.75
CA SER A 104 -14.87 -15.93 -1.37
C SER A 104 -14.36 -14.50 -1.13
N GLN A 105 -15.27 -13.53 -1.02
CA GLN A 105 -14.96 -12.23 -0.43
C GLN A 105 -14.58 -12.48 1.04
N ILE A 106 -13.35 -12.17 1.43
CA ILE A 106 -12.94 -12.22 2.83
C ILE A 106 -13.59 -11.02 3.53
N GLN A 107 -14.63 -11.28 4.31
CA GLN A 107 -15.36 -10.27 5.07
C GLN A 107 -14.56 -9.90 6.33
N PHE A 108 -13.82 -8.78 6.24
CA PHE A 108 -12.94 -8.30 7.32
C PHE A 108 -13.68 -7.71 8.53
N THR A 109 -15.00 -7.59 8.49
CA THR A 109 -15.80 -6.96 9.57
C THR A 109 -15.83 -7.79 10.85
N SER A 110 -15.67 -9.11 10.76
CA SER A 110 -15.73 -10.01 11.92
C SER A 110 -14.52 -9.93 12.86
N ILE A 111 -13.40 -9.33 12.43
CA ILE A 111 -12.15 -9.33 13.23
C ILE A 111 -12.22 -8.33 14.40
N CYS A 112 -13.09 -7.33 14.32
CA CYS A 112 -13.22 -6.28 15.32
C CYS A 112 -14.52 -6.35 16.13
N ASP A 113 -15.34 -7.39 15.96
CA ASP A 113 -16.53 -7.55 16.78
C ASP A 113 -16.07 -8.00 18.18
N PRO A 114 -16.24 -7.18 19.24
CA PRO A 114 -16.08 -7.68 20.60
C PRO A 114 -17.17 -8.74 20.78
N GLY A 115 -16.77 -10.01 20.82
CA GLY A 115 -17.69 -11.12 20.99
C GLY A 115 -18.64 -10.84 22.15
N VAL A 116 -19.93 -10.73 21.83
CA VAL A 116 -20.98 -10.70 22.84
C VAL A 116 -21.04 -12.10 23.43
N GLU A 117 -20.21 -12.37 24.45
CA GLU A 117 -20.46 -13.47 25.37
C GLU A 117 -21.55 -13.01 26.34
N LEU A 118 -22.81 -13.05 25.90
CA LEU A 118 -23.96 -12.92 26.78
C LEU A 118 -25.04 -13.91 26.33
N GLU A 119 -24.96 -15.11 26.89
CA GLU A 119 -26.05 -16.08 27.15
C GLU A 119 -25.33 -17.21 27.91
N GLY A 120 -25.49 -17.43 29.22
CA GLY A 120 -26.74 -17.47 29.97
C GLY A 120 -27.13 -18.94 30.11
N ASP A 121 -26.66 -19.62 31.15
CA ASP A 121 -27.23 -20.89 31.60
C ASP A 121 -27.56 -20.81 33.10
N SER A 122 -28.73 -21.38 33.38
CA SER A 122 -29.58 -21.27 34.58
C SER A 122 -28.97 -21.74 35.90
#